data_AF-A0A926LRS2-F1
#
_entry.id   AF-A0A926LRS2-F1
#
_cell.length_a   1.000
_cell.length_b   1.000
_cell.length_c   1.000
_cell.angle_alpha   90.00
_cell.angle_beta   90.00
_cell.angle_gamma   90.00
#
_symmetry.space_group_name_H-M   'P 1'
#
loop_
_entity.id
_entity.type
_entity.pdbx_description
1 polymer ?
#
loop_
_entity_poly.entity_id
_entity_poly.type
_entity_poly.pdbx_seq_one_letter_code
_entity_poly.pdbx_strand_id
1 'polypeptide(L)'
;DPDGPYGDYYMWADDDKQYADARIIFVDTEASNWTFDPVRKQYFFHRFFSHQPDLNYENPAVQEEMISALRFWLDLGIDGFRLDAVPYLYAQEGTNCENLPATHDFLKRVRKEIDAHYPDT
;
A
#
# COMPACT_ATOMS: atom_id res chain seq x y z
N ASP A 1 18.81 -3.93 2.51
CA ASP A 1 19.21 -3.55 3.86
C ASP A 1 17.95 -3.39 4.69
N PRO A 2 17.57 -4.41 5.47
CA PRO A 2 16.37 -4.37 6.31
C PRO A 2 16.38 -3.23 7.34
N ASP A 3 17.57 -2.77 7.75
CA ASP A 3 17.72 -1.69 8.74
C ASP A 3 17.88 -0.30 8.08
N GLY A 4 17.82 -0.25 6.75
CA GLY A 4 17.92 0.97 5.96
C GLY A 4 16.59 1.76 5.88
N PRO A 5 16.58 2.92 5.20
CA PRO A 5 15.40 3.78 5.11
C PRO A 5 14.19 3.11 4.44
N TYR A 6 14.43 2.09 3.61
CA TYR A 6 13.40 1.33 2.89
C TYR A 6 13.04 0.00 3.56
N GLY A 7 13.60 -0.27 4.75
CA GLY A 7 13.39 -1.52 5.49
C GLY A 7 11.91 -1.85 5.70
N ASP A 8 11.12 -0.83 6.04
CA ASP A 8 9.70 -0.93 6.38
C ASP A 8 8.78 -0.30 5.33
N TYR A 9 9.24 -0.19 4.08
CA TYR A 9 8.42 0.35 2.99
C TYR A 9 7.38 -0.64 2.49
N TYR A 10 7.62 -1.93 2.72
CA TYR A 10 6.72 -3.02 2.39
C TYR A 10 6.35 -3.75 3.67
N MET A 11 5.29 -4.54 3.59
CA MET A 11 4.79 -5.32 4.72
C MET A 11 5.54 -6.65 4.80
N TRP A 12 6.35 -6.83 5.85
CA TRP A 12 7.17 -8.03 6.06
C TRP A 12 6.72 -8.83 7.29
N ALA A 13 6.86 -10.16 7.22
CA ALA A 13 6.60 -11.07 8.33
C ALA A 13 7.54 -12.28 8.32
N ASP A 14 7.76 -12.89 9.48
CA ASP A 14 8.58 -14.10 9.62
C ASP A 14 7.85 -15.38 9.19
N ASP A 15 6.52 -15.36 9.18
CA ASP A 15 5.66 -16.40 8.64
C ASP A 15 4.48 -15.83 7.84
N ASP A 16 3.71 -16.71 7.18
CA ASP A 16 2.63 -16.39 6.26
C ASP A 16 1.24 -16.42 6.91
N LYS A 17 1.16 -16.26 8.24
CA LYS A 17 -0.08 -16.50 9.01
C LYS A 17 -0.89 -15.24 9.29
N GLN A 18 -0.30 -14.07 9.11
CA GLN A 18 -0.98 -12.81 9.35
C GLN A 18 -2.07 -12.56 8.29
N TYR A 19 -3.15 -11.89 8.71
CA TYR A 19 -4.27 -11.49 7.87
C TYR A 19 -4.99 -12.64 7.16
N ALA A 20 -5.13 -13.80 7.83
CA ALA A 20 -5.71 -15.01 7.24
C ALA A 20 -7.15 -14.86 6.71
N ASP A 21 -7.90 -13.86 7.20
CA ASP A 21 -9.26 -13.55 6.76
C ASP A 21 -9.30 -12.72 5.45
N ALA A 22 -8.16 -12.22 4.97
CA ALA A 22 -8.06 -11.54 3.69
C ALA A 22 -8.09 -12.55 2.54
N ARG A 23 -9.10 -12.45 1.68
CA ARG A 23 -9.19 -13.30 0.48
C ARG A 23 -8.00 -13.08 -0.47
N ILE A 24 -7.68 -14.11 -1.25
CA ILE A 24 -6.76 -14.00 -2.40
C ILE A 24 -7.55 -13.45 -3.59
N ILE A 25 -7.09 -12.37 -4.20
CA ILE A 25 -7.78 -11.74 -5.34
C ILE A 25 -7.65 -12.58 -6.61
N PHE A 26 -6.43 -13.08 -6.89
CA PHE A 26 -6.12 -13.88 -8.06
C PHE A 26 -5.95 -15.36 -7.69
N VAL A 27 -7.02 -15.99 -7.20
CA VAL A 27 -7.01 -17.37 -6.69
C VAL A 27 -6.53 -18.42 -7.71
N ASP A 28 -6.69 -18.15 -9.01
CA ASP A 28 -6.24 -19.05 -10.08
C ASP A 28 -4.72 -18.97 -10.35
N THR A 29 -4.02 -18.01 -9.75
CA THR A 29 -2.58 -17.76 -9.99
C THR A 29 -1.76 -17.72 -8.72
N GLU A 30 -2.29 -17.10 -7.66
CA GLU A 30 -1.62 -16.95 -6.37
C GLU A 30 -2.20 -17.93 -5.35
N ALA A 31 -1.32 -18.64 -4.65
CA ALA A 31 -1.72 -19.59 -3.61
C ALA A 31 -1.84 -18.95 -2.22
N SER A 32 -1.29 -17.75 -2.05
CA SER A 32 -1.25 -17.00 -0.79
C SER A 32 -1.13 -15.50 -1.08
N ASN A 33 -1.49 -14.66 -0.10
CA ASN A 33 -1.17 -13.23 -0.09
C ASN A 33 0.25 -12.96 0.46
N TRP A 34 1.00 -14.01 0.79
CA TRP A 34 2.36 -13.94 1.31
C TRP A 34 3.32 -14.71 0.40
N THR A 35 4.39 -14.06 -0.03
CA THR A 35 5.48 -14.68 -0.80
C THR A 35 6.79 -14.58 -0.03
N PHE A 36 7.53 -15.68 0.06
CA PHE A 36 8.85 -15.69 0.70
C PHE A 36 9.91 -15.05 -0.19
N ASP A 37 10.59 -14.02 0.29
CA ASP A 37 11.75 -13.43 -0.39
C ASP A 37 13.05 -14.18 -0.01
N PRO A 38 13.78 -14.76 -0.98
CA PRO A 38 14.97 -15.55 -0.68
C PRO A 38 16.19 -14.72 -0.25
N VAL A 39 16.18 -13.39 -0.41
CA VAL A 39 17.30 -12.52 -0.04
C VAL A 39 17.14 -12.04 1.40
N ARG A 40 15.96 -11.50 1.75
CA ARG A 40 15.59 -11.00 3.08
C ARG A 40 15.23 -12.10 4.07
N LYS A 41 14.89 -13.31 3.58
CA LYS A 41 14.48 -14.46 4.40
C LYS A 41 13.21 -14.20 5.23
N GLN A 42 12.30 -13.43 4.68
CA GLN A 42 11.01 -13.09 5.26
C GLN A 42 9.94 -13.19 4.17
N TYR A 43 8.68 -13.29 4.59
CA TYR A 43 7.54 -13.17 3.70
C TYR A 43 7.18 -11.69 3.51
N PHE A 44 6.78 -11.31 2.30
CA PHE A 44 6.15 -10.02 2.05
C PHE A 44 4.70 -10.21 1.63
N PHE A 45 3.86 -9.26 2.04
CA PHE A 45 2.45 -9.23 1.70
C PHE A 45 2.25 -8.68 0.29
N HIS A 46 1.30 -9.26 -0.45
CA HIS A 46 0.80 -8.75 -1.72
C HIS A 46 -0.68 -9.11 -1.88
N ARG A 47 -1.52 -8.15 -2.27
CA ARG A 47 -2.94 -8.40 -2.57
C ARG A 47 -3.18 -8.90 -3.98
N PHE A 48 -2.22 -8.63 -4.86
CA PHE A 48 -2.24 -8.99 -6.27
C PHE A 48 -1.16 -10.06 -6.53
N PHE A 49 -0.38 -9.93 -7.60
CA PHE A 49 0.66 -10.92 -7.90
C PHE A 49 1.86 -10.80 -6.96
N SER A 50 2.58 -11.90 -6.77
CA SER A 50 3.81 -11.99 -5.98
C SER A 50 4.91 -11.02 -6.43
N HIS A 51 4.88 -10.52 -7.67
CA HIS A 51 5.80 -9.47 -8.14
C HIS A 51 5.28 -8.03 -7.91
N GLN A 52 4.20 -7.86 -7.14
CA GLN A 52 3.58 -6.58 -6.78
C GLN A 52 3.50 -6.46 -5.24
N PRO A 53 4.64 -6.27 -4.54
CA PRO A 53 4.65 -6.18 -3.08
C PRO A 53 3.84 -4.97 -2.60
N ASP A 54 2.98 -5.18 -1.61
CA ASP A 54 2.15 -4.12 -1.05
C ASP A 54 2.99 -3.15 -0.21
N LEU A 55 2.79 -1.86 -0.44
CA LEU A 55 3.40 -0.79 0.35
C LEU A 55 2.81 -0.77 1.76
N ASN A 56 3.66 -0.47 2.74
CA ASN A 56 3.25 -0.36 4.14
C ASN A 56 2.75 1.05 4.48
N TYR A 57 1.44 1.28 4.40
CA TYR A 57 0.85 2.59 4.70
C TYR A 57 0.80 2.95 6.20
N GLU A 58 1.16 2.03 7.12
CA GLU A 58 1.42 2.38 8.52
C GLU A 58 2.71 3.20 8.66
N ASN A 59 3.62 3.11 7.69
CA ASN A 59 4.86 3.88 7.66
C ASN A 59 4.58 5.31 7.14
N PRO A 60 4.79 6.37 7.95
CA PRO A 60 4.59 7.74 7.49
C PRO A 60 5.46 8.12 6.30
N ALA A 61 6.66 7.55 6.16
CA ALA A 61 7.53 7.83 5.02
C ALA A 61 6.91 7.37 3.69
N VAL A 62 6.26 6.20 3.68
CA VAL A 62 5.50 5.70 2.52
C VAL A 62 4.36 6.65 2.16
N GLN A 63 3.62 7.14 3.17
CA GLN A 63 2.55 8.11 2.94
C GLN A 63 3.07 9.41 2.31
N GLU A 64 4.17 9.96 2.84
CA GLU A 64 4.78 11.17 2.28
C GLU A 64 5.27 10.95 0.85
N GLU A 65 5.91 9.82 0.57
CA GLU A 65 6.40 9.51 -0.77
C GLU A 65 5.27 9.39 -1.79
N MET A 66 4.16 8.74 -1.42
CA MET A 66 3.00 8.63 -2.30
C MET A 66 2.35 9.99 -2.57
N ILE A 67 2.26 10.87 -1.56
CA ILE A 67 1.81 12.26 -1.76
C ILE A 67 2.80 13.04 -2.63
N SER A 68 4.10 12.87 -2.42
CA SER A 68 5.14 13.51 -3.25
C SER A 68 5.06 13.05 -4.71
N ALA A 69 4.77 11.78 -4.96
CA ALA A 69 4.58 11.26 -6.30
C ALA A 69 3.34 11.87 -6.98
N LEU A 70 2.24 12.06 -6.25
CA LEU A 70 1.07 12.78 -6.77
C LEU A 70 1.41 14.23 -7.11
N ARG A 71 2.07 14.95 -6.18
CA ARG A 71 2.51 16.35 -6.38
C ARG A 71 3.40 16.49 -7.60
N PHE A 72 4.37 15.60 -7.77
CA PHE A 72 5.28 15.64 -8.93
C PHE A 72 4.53 15.70 -10.27
N TRP A 73 3.49 14.88 -10.45
CA TRP A 73 2.73 14.90 -11.71
C TRP A 73 1.74 16.07 -11.80
N LEU A 74 1.18 16.52 -10.67
CA LEU A 74 0.34 17.72 -10.64
C LEU A 74 1.14 18.99 -10.95
N ASP A 75 2.38 19.07 -10.46
CA ASP A 75 3.33 20.16 -10.78
C ASP A 75 3.67 20.19 -12.28
N LEU A 76 3.59 19.05 -12.97
CA LEU A 76 3.73 18.95 -14.42
C LEU A 76 2.45 19.32 -15.19
N GLY A 77 1.32 19.47 -14.50
CA GLY A 77 0.07 19.98 -15.06
C GLY A 77 -0.96 18.93 -15.47
N ILE A 78 -0.97 17.74 -14.87
CA ILE A 78 -2.10 16.81 -15.05
C ILE A 78 -3.32 17.28 -14.26
N ASP A 79 -4.54 17.01 -14.75
CA ASP A 79 -5.79 17.46 -14.12
C ASP A 79 -6.34 16.50 -13.04
N GLY A 80 -5.61 15.44 -12.69
CA GLY A 80 -6.00 14.55 -11.60
C GLY A 80 -5.67 13.08 -11.85
N PHE A 81 -6.17 12.22 -10.95
CA PHE A 81 -5.86 10.79 -10.95
C PHE A 81 -7.09 9.93 -10.71
N ARG A 82 -7.10 8.75 -11.35
CA ARG A 82 -7.80 7.60 -10.81
C ARG A 82 -6.85 6.88 -9.84
N LEU A 83 -7.17 6.88 -8.55
CA LEU A 83 -6.43 6.11 -7.56
C LEU A 83 -6.86 4.64 -7.63
N ASP A 84 -5.93 3.77 -8.01
CA ASP A 84 -6.18 2.34 -8.15
C ASP A 84 -5.96 1.59 -6.83
N ALA A 85 -6.60 0.43 -6.68
CA ALA A 85 -6.41 -0.48 -5.53
C ALA A 85 -6.67 0.12 -4.13
N VAL A 86 -7.29 1.31 -4.03
CA VAL A 86 -7.44 2.02 -2.76
C VAL A 86 -8.14 1.25 -1.64
N PRO A 87 -9.06 0.30 -1.86
CA PRO A 87 -9.62 -0.47 -0.75
C PRO A 87 -8.58 -1.24 0.07
N TYR A 88 -7.38 -1.48 -0.48
CA TYR A 88 -6.40 -2.44 0.02
C TYR A 88 -5.18 -1.80 0.72
N LEU A 89 -5.15 -0.48 0.92
CA LEU A 89 -3.95 0.22 1.41
C LEU A 89 -3.48 -0.19 2.81
N TYR A 90 -4.41 -0.56 3.69
CA TYR A 90 -4.13 -0.98 5.06
C TYR A 90 -4.62 -2.40 5.29
N ALA A 91 -3.90 -3.14 6.14
CA ALA A 91 -4.27 -4.47 6.60
C ALA A 91 -4.39 -4.49 8.13
N GLN A 92 -5.35 -5.25 8.64
CA GLN A 92 -5.59 -5.38 10.08
C GLN A 92 -6.09 -6.79 10.41
N GLU A 93 -5.53 -7.39 11.45
CA GLU A 93 -5.95 -8.70 11.93
C GLU A 93 -7.44 -8.74 12.31
N GLY A 94 -8.07 -9.89 12.05
CA GLY A 94 -9.50 -10.10 12.27
C GLY A 94 -10.42 -9.32 11.31
N THR A 95 -9.88 -8.85 10.18
CA THR A 95 -10.64 -8.19 9.12
C THR A 95 -10.30 -8.82 7.77
N ASN A 96 -11.12 -8.55 6.75
CA ASN A 96 -10.80 -8.94 5.36
C ASN A 96 -9.74 -8.04 4.70
N CYS A 97 -9.18 -7.06 5.43
CA CYS A 97 -8.21 -6.08 4.95
C CYS A 97 -8.71 -5.27 3.75
N GLU A 98 -10.01 -4.93 3.72
CA GLU A 98 -10.60 -4.07 2.69
C GLU A 98 -11.38 -2.92 3.34
N ASN A 99 -11.29 -1.72 2.76
CA ASN A 99 -12.09 -0.54 3.14
C ASN A 99 -11.96 -0.14 4.62
N LEU A 100 -10.79 -0.36 5.22
CA LEU A 100 -10.54 0.00 6.62
C LEU A 100 -10.64 1.52 6.83
N PRO A 101 -11.00 1.99 8.04
CA PRO A 101 -11.08 3.43 8.33
C PRO A 101 -9.78 4.19 8.02
N ALA A 102 -8.61 3.61 8.33
CA ALA A 102 -7.30 4.20 8.06
C ALA A 102 -7.08 4.48 6.56
N THR A 103 -7.56 3.58 5.68
CA THR A 103 -7.56 3.79 4.22
C THR A 103 -8.30 5.08 3.87
N HIS A 104 -9.51 5.25 4.39
CA HIS A 104 -10.31 6.45 4.10
C HIS A 104 -9.69 7.72 4.69
N ASP A 105 -9.01 7.62 5.84
CA ASP A 105 -8.33 8.78 6.44
C ASP A 105 -7.11 9.20 5.63
N PHE A 106 -6.33 8.26 5.10
CA PHE A 106 -5.27 8.57 4.15
C PHE A 106 -5.82 9.19 2.85
N LEU A 107 -6.93 8.68 2.31
CA LEU A 107 -7.56 9.27 1.12
C LEU A 107 -8.06 10.71 1.37
N LYS A 108 -8.64 11.00 2.55
CA LYS A 108 -9.01 12.37 2.94
C LYS A 108 -7.78 13.26 3.05
N ARG A 109 -6.66 12.74 3.55
CA ARG A 109 -5.39 13.46 3.61
C ARG A 109 -4.90 13.79 2.20
N VAL A 110 -4.87 12.83 1.28
CA VAL A 110 -4.54 13.06 -0.13
C VAL A 110 -5.44 14.15 -0.73
N ARG A 111 -6.75 14.06 -0.51
CA ARG A 111 -7.69 15.07 -0.99
C ARG A 111 -7.39 16.47 -0.43
N LYS A 112 -7.13 16.58 0.87
CA LYS A 112 -6.78 17.85 1.53
C LYS A 112 -5.50 18.46 0.96
N GLU A 113 -4.49 17.65 0.66
CA GLU A 113 -3.24 18.11 0.04
C GLU A 113 -3.48 18.64 -1.37
N ILE A 114 -4.33 17.96 -2.17
CA ILE A 114 -4.68 18.41 -3.51
C ILE A 114 -5.46 19.74 -3.45
N ASP A 115 -6.51 19.82 -2.62
CA ASP A 115 -7.31 21.06 -2.48
C ASP A 115 -6.48 22.27 -2.05
N ALA A 116 -5.45 22.07 -1.23
CA ALA A 116 -4.60 23.14 -0.71
C ALA A 116 -3.61 23.69 -1.74
N HIS A 117 -3.18 22.88 -2.70
CA HIS A 117 -2.07 23.20 -3.59
C HIS A 117 -2.45 23.25 -5.08
N TYR A 118 -3.54 22.59 -5.46
CA TYR A 118 -4.02 22.43 -6.84
C TYR A 118 -5.55 22.60 -6.89
N PRO A 119 -6.08 23.80 -6.59
CA PRO A 119 -7.52 24.03 -6.39
C PRO A 119 -8.39 23.83 -7.66
N ASP A 120 -7.74 23.78 -8.82
CA ASP A 120 -8.40 23.55 -10.13
C ASP A 120 -8.38 22.06 -10.54
N THR A 121 -7.87 21.17 -9.67
CA THR A 121 -7.81 19.70 -9.83
C THR A 121 -8.87 19.01 -8.98
#